data_AF-A0A7W1APV9-F1
#
_entry.id   AF-A0A7W1APV9-F1
#
_cell.length_a   1.000
_cell.length_b   1.000
_cell.length_c   1.000
_cell.angle_alpha   90.00
_cell.angle_beta   90.00
_cell.angle_gamma   90.00
#
_symmetry.space_group_name_H-M   'P 1'
#
loop_
_entity.id
_entity.type
_entity.pdbx_description
1 polymer ?
#
loop_
_entity_poly.entity_id
_entity_poly.type
_entity_poly.pdbx_seq_one_letter_code
_entity_poly.pdbx_strand_id
1 'polypeptide(L)'
;MKRRDFVKLCGSSLALGAAGVPGVSSAQEKMVWKASDVHPIGYPTVEAIQRMGKKLEAATNGRISIQMFPSMQLGGEKEMIEQAQVGALQIAR
;
A
#
# COMPACT_ATOMS: atom_id res chain seq x y z
N MET A 1 6.71 27.94 49.30
CA MET A 1 7.09 28.33 47.92
C MET A 1 6.07 29.34 47.43
N LYS A 2 6.51 30.55 47.05
CA LYS A 2 5.61 31.70 46.82
C LYS A 2 5.06 31.64 45.39
N ARG A 3 3.76 31.88 45.25
CA ARG A 3 2.98 31.84 43.98
C ARG A 3 3.56 32.73 42.85
N ARG A 4 4.46 33.66 43.21
CA ARG A 4 5.15 34.57 42.28
C ARG A 4 6.34 33.92 41.56
N ASP A 5 6.86 32.81 42.09
CA ASP A 5 7.98 32.08 41.49
C ASP A 5 7.50 31.17 40.36
N PHE A 6 6.22 30.73 40.40
CA PHE A 6 5.61 29.88 39.38
C PHE A 6 5.36 30.62 38.06
N VAL A 7 4.98 31.91 38.13
CA VAL A 7 4.69 32.71 36.92
C VAL A 7 5.97 33.10 36.16
N LYS A 8 7.12 33.23 36.85
CA LYS A 8 8.41 33.46 36.18
C LYS A 8 8.94 32.25 35.42
N LEU A 9 8.51 31.03 35.77
CA LEU A 9 8.94 29.81 35.09
C LEU A 9 8.19 29.56 33.76
N CYS A 10 7.02 30.18 33.58
CA CYS A 10 6.23 30.07 32.34
C CYS A 10 6.51 31.19 31.32
N GLY A 11 7.28 32.22 31.70
CA GLY A 11 7.46 33.44 30.89
C GLY A 11 8.70 33.48 30.00
N SER A 12 9.59 32.48 30.03
CA SER A 12 10.87 32.53 29.31
C SER A 12 11.23 31.20 28.65
N SER A 13 10.51 30.84 27.60
CA SER A 13 11.01 29.96 26.54
C SER A 13 10.34 30.27 25.20
N LEU A 14 10.33 31.54 24.82
CA LEU A 14 10.16 32.02 23.45
C LEU A 14 11.56 32.35 22.90
N ALA A 15 12.39 31.33 22.69
CA ALA A 15 13.60 31.37 21.86
C ALA A 15 14.42 30.08 22.05
N LEU A 16 13.97 28.95 21.50
CA LEU A 16 14.87 27.93 20.98
C LEU A 16 14.28 27.51 19.63
N GLY A 17 15.05 27.78 18.58
CA GLY A 17 14.56 27.80 17.21
C GLY A 17 14.10 26.44 16.70
N ALA A 18 13.14 26.47 15.79
CA ALA A 18 13.06 25.67 14.55
C ALA A 18 13.58 24.21 14.56
N ALA A 19 13.49 23.50 15.68
CA ALA A 19 13.85 22.10 15.78
C ALA A 19 12.62 21.25 15.54
N GLY A 20 12.41 20.92 14.27
CA GLY A 20 11.62 19.77 13.81
C GLY A 20 10.17 19.76 14.28
N VAL A 21 9.27 20.29 13.45
CA VAL A 21 7.92 19.72 13.38
C VAL A 21 8.13 18.22 13.16
N PRO A 22 7.74 17.31 14.07
CA PRO A 22 7.79 15.89 13.76
C PRO A 22 6.85 15.72 12.56
N GLY A 23 7.43 15.52 11.38
CA GLY A 23 6.67 15.22 10.19
C GLY A 23 5.79 14.03 10.53
N VAL A 24 4.47 14.23 10.44
CA VAL A 24 3.51 13.14 10.57
C VAL A 24 3.88 12.14 9.48
N SER A 25 4.59 11.08 9.85
CA SER A 25 4.89 9.97 8.96
C SER A 25 3.57 9.27 8.70
N SER A 26 2.85 9.67 7.64
CA SER A 26 1.69 8.92 7.18
C SER A 26 2.20 7.56 6.71
N ALA A 27 1.83 6.51 7.44
CA ALA A 27 2.02 5.15 6.95
C ALA A 27 1.24 5.05 5.64
N GLN A 28 1.94 4.80 4.53
CA GLN A 28 1.25 4.60 3.25
C GLN A 28 0.42 3.33 3.32
N GLU A 29 -0.85 3.41 2.91
CA GLU A 29 -1.76 2.28 2.94
C GLU A 29 -1.25 1.16 2.02
N LYS A 30 -1.27 -0.07 2.53
CA LYS A 30 -0.92 -1.25 1.75
C LYS A 30 -2.05 -1.57 0.78
N MET A 31 -1.73 -1.63 -0.52
CA MET A 31 -2.66 -1.98 -1.57
C MET A 31 -2.42 -3.41 -2.05
N VAL A 32 -3.50 -4.19 -2.16
CA VAL A 32 -3.48 -5.54 -2.74
C VAL A 32 -4.18 -5.50 -4.09
N TRP A 33 -3.42 -5.71 -5.16
CA TRP A 33 -3.97 -5.85 -6.50
C TRP A 33 -4.34 -7.29 -6.76
N LYS A 34 -5.58 -7.53 -7.16
CA LYS A 34 -6.07 -8.85 -7.56
C LYS A 34 -5.80 -9.07 -9.03
N ALA A 35 -5.21 -10.22 -9.36
CA ALA A 35 -4.97 -10.66 -10.71
C ALA A 35 -5.64 -12.02 -10.94
N SER A 36 -6.28 -12.20 -12.09
CA SER A 36 -6.89 -13.47 -12.49
C SER A 36 -6.31 -13.93 -13.83
N ASP A 37 -6.22 -15.25 -14.01
CA ASP A 37 -5.85 -15.87 -15.27
C ASP A 37 -6.57 -17.22 -15.43
N VAL A 38 -6.99 -17.52 -16.66
CA VAL A 38 -7.68 -18.77 -17.00
C VAL A 38 -6.75 -19.98 -16.98
N HIS A 39 -5.45 -19.76 -17.11
CA HIS A 39 -4.43 -20.81 -17.16
C HIS A 39 -4.03 -21.29 -15.75
N PRO A 40 -3.48 -22.52 -15.64
CA PRO A 40 -3.04 -23.06 -14.37
C PRO A 40 -1.72 -22.45 -13.87
N ILE A 41 -1.40 -22.73 -12.61
CA ILE A 41 -0.08 -22.43 -12.02
C ILE A 41 1.04 -23.03 -12.88
N GLY A 42 2.12 -22.28 -13.07
CA GLY A 42 3.25 -22.67 -13.92
C GLY A 42 3.11 -22.27 -15.39
N TYR A 43 1.92 -21.85 -15.85
CA TYR A 43 1.76 -21.31 -17.20
C TYR A 43 2.49 -19.94 -17.32
N PRO A 44 3.11 -19.61 -18.47
CA PRO A 44 3.99 -18.45 -18.58
C PRO A 44 3.38 -17.12 -18.14
N THR A 45 2.10 -16.86 -18.41
CA THR A 45 1.42 -15.62 -18.01
C THR A 45 1.21 -15.55 -16.50
N VAL A 46 0.80 -16.66 -15.88
CA VAL A 46 0.65 -16.78 -14.42
C VAL A 46 1.99 -16.59 -13.71
N GLU A 47 3.06 -17.20 -14.23
CA GLU A 47 4.42 -17.01 -13.71
C GLU A 47 4.92 -15.58 -13.89
N ALA A 48 4.62 -14.93 -15.01
CA ALA A 48 4.97 -13.55 -15.26
C ALA A 48 4.30 -12.61 -14.25
N ILE A 49 3.01 -12.80 -13.96
CA ILE A 49 2.30 -11.98 -12.96
C ILE A 49 2.85 -12.19 -11.55
N GLN A 50 3.13 -13.44 -11.15
CA GLN A 50 3.74 -13.70 -9.84
C GLN A 50 5.12 -13.03 -9.71
N ARG A 51 5.95 -13.09 -10.77
CA ARG A 51 7.25 -12.41 -10.80
C ARG A 51 7.10 -10.89 -10.79
N MET A 52 6.10 -10.36 -11.49
CA MET A 52 5.74 -8.94 -11.45
C MET A 52 5.35 -8.52 -10.04
N GLY A 53 4.54 -9.33 -9.34
CA GLY A 53 4.15 -9.09 -7.95
C GLY A 53 5.36 -8.95 -7.02
N LYS A 54 6.32 -9.87 -7.11
CA LYS A 54 7.57 -9.80 -6.33
C LYS A 54 8.38 -8.54 -6.62
N LYS A 55 8.51 -8.16 -7.90
CA LYS A 55 9.23 -6.94 -8.31
C LYS A 55 8.52 -5.68 -7.82
N LEU A 56 7.20 -5.63 -7.92
CA LEU A 56 6.38 -4.50 -7.53
C LEU A 56 6.38 -4.30 -6.01
N GLU A 57 6.29 -5.39 -5.25
CA GLU A 57 6.38 -5.37 -3.80
C GLU A 57 7.74 -4.84 -3.33
N ALA A 58 8.83 -5.34 -3.91
CA ALA A 58 10.18 -4.83 -3.61
C ALA A 58 10.34 -3.35 -4.00
N ALA A 59 9.90 -2.95 -5.20
CA ALA A 59 10.03 -1.58 -5.68
C ALA A 59 9.18 -0.57 -4.89
N THR A 60 8.13 -1.03 -4.20
CA THR A 60 7.22 -0.18 -3.43
C THR A 60 7.41 -0.30 -1.93
N ASN A 61 8.48 -0.95 -1.47
CA ASN A 61 8.73 -1.23 -0.05
C ASN A 61 7.53 -1.92 0.63
N GLY A 62 6.95 -2.93 -0.02
CA GLY A 62 5.82 -3.71 0.51
C GLY A 62 4.45 -3.04 0.37
N ARG A 63 4.39 -1.82 -0.16
CA ARG A 63 3.16 -1.03 -0.23
C ARG A 63 2.19 -1.54 -1.29
N ILE A 64 2.66 -2.16 -2.36
CA ILE A 64 1.81 -2.79 -3.38
C ILE A 64 2.18 -4.27 -3.51
N SER A 65 1.21 -5.14 -3.29
CA SER A 65 1.34 -6.59 -3.48
C SER A 65 0.32 -7.10 -4.49
N ILE A 66 0.64 -8.17 -5.22
CA ILE A 66 -0.29 -8.81 -6.16
C ILE A 66 -0.74 -10.16 -5.59
N GLN A 67 -2.06 -10.38 -5.57
CA GLN A 67 -2.67 -11.65 -5.25
C GLN A 67 -3.16 -12.31 -6.55
N MET A 68 -2.63 -13.49 -6.85
CA MET A 68 -2.92 -14.23 -8.08
C MET A 68 -4.02 -15.27 -7.87
N PHE A 69 -5.02 -15.30 -8.75
CA PHE A 69 -6.11 -16.27 -8.81
C PHE A 69 -6.09 -17.00 -10.16
N PRO A 70 -5.33 -18.10 -10.29
CA PRO A 70 -5.19 -18.85 -11.55
C PRO A 70 -6.36 -19.81 -11.76
N SER A 71 -6.36 -20.56 -12.87
CA SER A 71 -7.30 -21.64 -13.17
C SER A 71 -8.77 -21.22 -13.13
N MET A 72 -9.10 -20.03 -13.61
CA MET A 72 -10.48 -19.50 -13.64
C MET A 72 -11.15 -19.42 -12.25
N GLN A 73 -10.37 -19.28 -11.17
CA GLN A 73 -10.90 -19.22 -9.79
C GLN A 73 -11.93 -18.11 -9.55
N LEU A 74 -11.85 -17.01 -10.33
CA LEU A 74 -12.77 -15.87 -10.24
C LEU A 74 -13.75 -15.80 -11.43
N GLY A 75 -13.83 -16.84 -12.26
CA GLY A 75 -14.62 -16.89 -13.48
C GLY A 75 -13.78 -17.08 -14.74
N GLY A 76 -14.45 -17.20 -15.89
CA GLY A 76 -13.81 -17.26 -17.20
C GLY A 76 -13.31 -15.89 -17.68
N GLU A 77 -12.78 -15.85 -18.91
CA GLU A 77 -12.20 -14.63 -19.49
C GLU A 77 -13.21 -13.48 -19.58
N LYS A 78 -14.46 -13.78 -19.93
CA LYS A 78 -15.52 -12.78 -20.03
C LYS A 78 -15.80 -12.14 -18.66
N GLU A 79 -16.04 -12.95 -17.64
CA GLU A 79 -16.34 -12.48 -16.29
C GLU A 79 -15.17 -11.69 -15.71
N MET A 80 -13.93 -12.14 -15.99
CA MET A 80 -12.72 -11.44 -15.59
C MET A 80 -12.61 -10.04 -16.20
N ILE A 81 -12.94 -9.88 -17.49
CA ILE A 81 -12.94 -8.57 -18.16
C ILE A 81 -14.01 -7.65 -17.54
N GLU A 82 -15.21 -8.17 -17.30
CA GLU A 82 -16.29 -7.41 -16.65
C GLU A 82 -15.90 -6.95 -15.23
N GLN A 83 -15.25 -7.81 -14.45
CA GLN A 83 -14.71 -7.47 -13.13
C GLN A 83 -13.62 -6.39 -13.20
N ALA A 84 -12.77 -6.42 -14.22
CA ALA A 84 -11.75 -5.40 -14.43
C ALA A 84 -12.38 -4.03 -14.80
N GLN A 85 -13.43 -4.03 -15.62
CA GLN A 85 -14.14 -2.81 -16.02
C GLN A 85 -14.76 -2.08 -14.82
N VAL A 86 -15.32 -2.83 -13.87
CA VAL A 86 -15.92 -2.25 -12.64
C VAL A 86 -14.88 -2.02 -11.53
N GLY A 87 -13.61 -2.32 -11.77
CA GLY A 87 -12.51 -2.11 -10.82
C GLY A 87 -12.42 -3.15 -9.69
N ALA A 88 -13.20 -4.25 -9.75
CA ALA A 88 -13.12 -5.35 -8.79
C ALA A 88 -11.82 -6.17 -8.94
N LEU A 89 -11.25 -6.18 -10.16
CA LEU A 89 -9.99 -6.82 -10.52
C LEU A 89 -9.03 -5.77 -11.08
N GLN A 90 -7.76 -5.77 -10.66
CA GLN A 90 -6.77 -4.82 -11.16
C GLN A 90 -6.05 -5.35 -12.40
N ILE A 91 -5.94 -6.67 -12.54
CA ILE A 91 -5.25 -7.30 -13.67
C ILE A 91 -6.05 -8.49 -14.18
N ALA A 92 -6.55 -8.38 -15.41
CA ALA A 92 -7.16 -9.48 -16.17
C ALA A 92 -6.11 -10.04 -17.13
N ARG A 93 -5.84 -11.35 -17.09
CA ARG A 93 -4.85 -11.97 -17.98
C ARG A 93 -5.31 -13.28 -18.60
#